data_AF-D3B9B0-F1
#
_entry.id   AF-D3B9B0-F1
#
_cell.length_a   1.000
_cell.length_b   1.000
_cell.length_c   1.000
_cell.angle_alpha   90.00
_cell.angle_beta   90.00
_cell.angle_gamma   90.00
#
_symmetry.space_group_name_H-M   'P 1'
#
loop_
_entity.id
_entity.type
_entity.pdbx_description
1 polymer ?
#
loop_
_entity_poly.entity_id
_entity_poly.type
_entity_poly.pdbx_seq_one_letter_code
_entity_poly.pdbx_strand_id
1 'polypeptide(L)'
;MTQHGSESDTQRDAEVPQNTLQAGAVYQSDTIEILHEARIDNALTKTNKPDLIVKNRTKKSIKIIEKSVPYDNNIVKRDRDKIEKYQPLAAALKKSNPDHNVAVIPIIIGAFGTYNTDNQRRSTYCPPPTLLSKAARHQRPLLHFK
;
A
#
# COMPACT_ATOMS: atom_id res chain seq x y z
N MET A 1 64.87 5.77 -16.25
CA MET A 1 63.68 5.11 -16.83
C MET A 1 63.69 3.72 -16.25
N THR A 2 62.82 3.31 -15.33
CA THR A 2 61.35 3.36 -15.37
C THR A 2 60.84 3.23 -13.93
N GLN A 3 59.78 3.96 -13.59
CA GLN A 3 59.07 3.87 -12.32
C GLN A 3 58.24 2.58 -12.28
N HIS A 4 58.25 1.86 -11.16
CA HIS A 4 57.20 0.91 -10.83
C HIS A 4 56.67 1.24 -9.43
N GLY A 5 55.63 2.08 -9.43
CA GLY A 5 54.62 2.04 -8.38
C GLY A 5 53.65 0.90 -8.69
N SER A 6 53.25 0.18 -7.66
CA SER A 6 52.02 -0.61 -7.68
C SER A 6 51.33 -0.39 -6.35
N GLU A 7 50.26 0.38 -6.43
CA GLU A 7 49.38 0.81 -5.35
C GLU A 7 48.78 -0.41 -4.65
N SER A 8 48.84 -0.39 -3.32
CA SER A 8 48.14 -1.37 -2.47
C SER A 8 46.64 -1.07 -2.50
N ASP A 9 45.93 -1.77 -3.36
CA ASP A 9 44.48 -1.74 -3.46
C ASP A 9 43.89 -2.37 -2.19
N THR A 10 43.67 -1.54 -1.18
CA THR A 10 42.96 -1.94 0.04
C THR A 10 41.48 -1.87 -0.27
N GLN A 11 40.93 -2.95 -0.84
CA GLN A 11 39.49 -3.15 -0.91
C GLN A 11 38.96 -3.22 0.53
N ARG A 12 38.49 -2.07 1.01
CA ARG A 12 37.59 -1.99 2.15
C ARG A 12 36.25 -2.52 1.66
N ASP A 13 36.05 -3.82 1.82
CA ASP A 13 34.72 -4.42 1.77
C ASP A 13 33.89 -3.73 2.85
N ALA A 14 33.08 -2.75 2.43
CA ALA A 14 32.06 -2.17 3.27
C ALA A 14 31.08 -3.30 3.61
N GLU A 15 31.25 -3.85 4.81
CA GLU A 15 30.34 -4.80 5.42
C GLU A 15 28.95 -4.17 5.44
N VAL A 16 28.10 -4.58 4.50
CA VAL A 16 26.68 -4.23 4.48
C VAL A 16 26.12 -4.85 5.75
N PRO A 17 25.62 -4.05 6.73
CA PRO A 17 25.10 -4.63 7.95
C PRO A 17 23.90 -5.48 7.57
N GLN A 18 24.04 -6.79 7.70
CA GLN A 18 22.93 -7.73 7.65
C GLN A 18 22.09 -7.48 8.89
N ASN A 19 21.24 -6.46 8.80
CA ASN A 19 20.28 -6.16 9.85
C ASN A 19 19.34 -7.36 9.93
N THR A 20 19.46 -8.14 10.99
CA THR A 20 18.58 -9.27 11.33
C THR A 20 17.15 -8.74 11.51
N LEU A 21 16.41 -8.68 10.41
CA LEU A 21 15.03 -8.20 10.39
C LEU A 21 14.13 -9.32 10.95
N GLN A 22 13.66 -9.12 12.19
CA GLN A 22 12.58 -9.89 12.79
C GLN A 22 11.41 -10.00 11.79
N ALA A 23 10.93 -11.23 11.57
CA ALA A 23 10.01 -11.60 10.51
C ALA A 23 8.83 -10.61 10.36
N GLY A 24 8.91 -9.74 9.36
CA GLY A 24 7.82 -8.84 8.96
C GLY A 24 8.27 -7.51 8.36
N ALA A 25 9.31 -6.87 8.91
CA ALA A 25 9.85 -5.63 8.36
C ALA A 25 10.92 -5.95 7.31
N VAL A 26 10.79 -5.42 6.09
CA VAL A 26 11.81 -5.57 5.03
C VAL A 26 12.65 -4.30 4.91
N TYR A 27 12.13 -3.16 5.35
CA TYR A 27 12.85 -1.91 5.40
C TYR A 27 12.34 -1.05 6.55
N GLN A 28 13.27 -0.42 7.28
CA GLN A 28 12.94 0.54 8.32
C GLN A 28 13.98 1.65 8.34
N SER A 29 13.49 2.89 8.30
CA SER A 29 14.23 4.11 8.58
C SER A 29 13.47 4.97 9.59
N ASP A 30 14.01 6.14 9.93
CA ASP A 30 13.34 7.10 10.82
C ASP A 30 12.00 7.59 10.27
N THR A 31 11.82 7.57 8.95
CA THR A 31 10.66 8.15 8.27
C THR A 31 9.74 7.12 7.64
N ILE A 32 10.28 6.00 7.16
CA ILE A 32 9.54 4.98 6.41
C ILE A 32 9.76 3.61 7.02
N GLU A 33 8.69 2.84 7.13
CA GLU A 33 8.71 1.42 7.49
C GLU A 33 7.91 0.65 6.44
N ILE A 34 8.52 -0.39 5.87
CA ILE A 34 7.91 -1.28 4.88
C ILE A 34 7.86 -2.67 5.48
N LEU A 35 6.64 -3.18 5.61
CA LEU A 35 6.38 -4.54 6.04
C LEU A 35 5.95 -5.35 4.82
N HIS A 36 6.61 -6.47 4.55
CA HIS A 36 6.25 -7.37 3.46
C HIS A 36 5.67 -8.64 4.04
N GLU A 37 4.46 -9.00 3.61
CA GLU A 37 3.77 -10.21 4.06
C GLU A 37 3.72 -10.34 5.59
N ALA A 38 3.78 -9.22 6.31
CA ALA A 38 3.74 -9.22 7.75
C ALA A 38 2.31 -9.49 8.21
N ARG A 39 2.17 -10.43 9.14
CA ARG A 39 0.90 -10.65 9.82
C ARG A 39 0.72 -9.55 10.86
N ILE A 40 -0.37 -8.81 10.76
CA ILE A 40 -0.74 -7.81 11.75
C ILE A 40 -1.71 -8.46 12.73
N ASP A 41 -1.26 -8.68 13.95
CA ASP A 41 -2.11 -9.26 14.96
C ASP A 41 -3.24 -8.27 15.31
N ASN A 42 -4.45 -8.68 14.96
CA ASN A 42 -5.66 -7.96 15.25
C ASN A 42 -6.76 -9.00 15.48
N ALA A 43 -7.26 -9.05 16.72
CA ALA A 43 -8.30 -9.99 17.13
C ALA A 43 -9.60 -9.87 16.30
N LEU A 44 -9.78 -8.77 15.57
CA LEU A 44 -11.02 -8.44 14.86
C LEU A 44 -11.06 -8.85 13.38
N THR A 45 -9.97 -9.32 12.77
CA THR A 45 -9.98 -9.67 11.33
C THR A 45 -9.24 -10.97 11.03
N LYS A 46 -9.86 -11.81 10.18
CA LYS A 46 -9.22 -13.02 9.60
C LYS A 46 -8.24 -12.66 8.46
N THR A 47 -8.35 -11.47 7.90
CA THR A 47 -7.60 -10.98 6.72
C THR A 47 -6.54 -9.97 7.16
N ASN A 48 -5.45 -10.51 7.73
CA ASN A 48 -4.47 -9.70 8.45
C ASN A 48 -3.03 -9.81 7.92
N LYS A 49 -2.83 -10.41 6.75
CA LYS A 49 -1.53 -10.56 6.08
C LYS A 49 -1.63 -10.04 4.63
N PRO A 50 -1.63 -8.70 4.42
CA PRO A 50 -1.53 -8.13 3.07
C PRO A 50 -0.13 -8.34 2.48
N ASP A 51 0.01 -8.15 1.16
CA ASP A 51 1.33 -8.21 0.49
C ASP A 51 2.31 -7.20 1.10
N LEU A 52 1.85 -5.96 1.32
CA LEU A 52 2.68 -4.85 1.75
C LEU A 52 1.93 -3.90 2.70
N ILE A 53 2.63 -3.39 3.70
CA ILE A 53 2.21 -2.23 4.49
C ILE A 53 3.34 -1.21 4.48
N VAL A 54 3.03 0.00 4.05
CA VAL A 54 3.97 1.13 4.07
C VAL A 54 3.51 2.15 5.08
N LYS A 55 4.29 2.37 6.14
CA LYS A 55 4.08 3.43 7.11
C LYS A 55 5.04 4.58 6.81
N ASN A 56 4.50 5.77 6.69
CA ASN A 56 5.26 7.01 6.55
C ASN A 56 4.99 7.89 7.76
N ARG A 57 5.99 8.01 8.63
CA ARG A 57 5.92 8.73 9.91
C ARG A 57 5.82 10.24 9.69
N THR A 58 6.57 10.79 8.73
CA THR A 58 6.56 12.22 8.39
C THR A 58 5.21 12.67 7.84
N LYS A 59 4.66 11.92 6.88
CA LYS A 59 3.35 12.21 6.26
C LYS A 59 2.17 11.69 7.08
N LYS A 60 2.44 11.07 8.25
CA LYS A 60 1.47 10.37 9.08
C LYS A 60 0.50 9.54 8.24
N SER A 61 1.02 8.61 7.44
CA SER A 61 0.19 7.76 6.56
C SER A 61 0.57 6.29 6.64
N ILE A 62 -0.42 5.43 6.47
CA ILE A 62 -0.28 3.97 6.43
C ILE A 62 -1.03 3.48 5.19
N LYS A 63 -0.32 2.82 4.29
CA LYS A 63 -0.90 2.24 3.07
C LYS A 63 -0.85 0.72 3.16
N ILE A 64 -2.02 0.08 3.05
CA ILE A 64 -2.15 -1.37 2.91
C ILE A 64 -2.20 -1.65 1.41
N ILE A 65 -1.17 -2.29 0.87
CA ILE A 65 -1.03 -2.52 -0.57
C ILE A 65 -1.17 -4.00 -0.85
N GLU A 66 -1.94 -4.32 -1.89
CA GLU A 66 -2.26 -5.69 -2.24
C GLU A 66 -2.46 -5.80 -3.76
N LYS A 67 -1.78 -6.74 -4.42
CA LYS A 67 -1.72 -6.83 -5.90
C LYS A 67 -2.49 -8.02 -6.47
N SER A 68 -3.05 -7.91 -7.68
CA SER A 68 -3.76 -9.00 -8.35
C SER A 68 -3.72 -8.87 -9.86
N VAL A 69 -3.72 -10.02 -10.54
CA VAL A 69 -3.77 -10.10 -12.01
C VAL A 69 -4.97 -10.93 -12.47
N PRO A 70 -6.19 -10.35 -12.58
CA PRO A 70 -7.35 -11.05 -13.10
C PRO A 70 -7.48 -10.92 -14.63
N TYR A 71 -8.44 -11.63 -15.22
CA TYR A 71 -8.97 -11.25 -16.54
C TYR A 71 -9.52 -9.81 -16.51
N ASP A 72 -9.40 -9.10 -17.63
CA ASP A 72 -9.68 -7.66 -17.72
C ASP A 72 -11.13 -7.30 -17.37
N ASN A 73 -12.08 -8.17 -17.70
CA ASN A 73 -13.50 -8.01 -17.32
C ASN A 73 -13.76 -8.04 -15.80
N ASN A 74 -12.80 -8.54 -15.01
CA ASN A 74 -12.91 -8.69 -13.56
C ASN A 74 -12.16 -7.61 -12.78
N ILE A 75 -11.48 -6.67 -13.45
CA ILE A 75 -10.64 -5.65 -12.78
C ILE A 75 -11.43 -4.87 -11.73
N VAL A 76 -12.61 -4.35 -12.11
CA VAL A 76 -13.45 -3.52 -11.21
C VAL A 76 -13.97 -4.33 -10.02
N LYS A 77 -14.32 -5.60 -10.24
CA LYS A 77 -14.78 -6.49 -9.16
C LYS A 77 -13.63 -6.75 -8.18
N ARG A 78 -12.45 -7.12 -8.66
CA ARG A 78 -11.28 -7.42 -7.82
C ARG A 78 -10.77 -6.21 -7.06
N ASP A 79 -10.90 -5.02 -7.63
CA ASP A 79 -10.64 -3.76 -6.94
C ASP A 79 -11.50 -3.63 -5.68
N ARG A 80 -12.83 -3.75 -5.82
CA ARG A 80 -13.77 -3.66 -4.70
C ARG A 80 -13.58 -4.77 -3.68
N ASP A 81 -13.46 -6.01 -4.13
CA ASP A 81 -13.26 -7.18 -3.26
C ASP A 81 -12.05 -6.96 -2.33
N LYS A 82 -10.95 -6.39 -2.84
CA LYS A 82 -9.74 -6.15 -2.05
C LYS A 82 -9.89 -4.99 -1.07
N ILE A 83 -10.60 -3.92 -1.44
CA ILE A 83 -10.92 -2.84 -0.50
C ILE A 83 -11.75 -3.41 0.65
N GLU A 84 -12.84 -4.11 0.35
CA GLU A 84 -13.74 -4.69 1.34
C GLU A 84 -13.01 -5.70 2.25
N LYS A 85 -12.16 -6.55 1.67
CA LYS A 85 -11.35 -7.54 2.40
C LYS A 85 -10.47 -6.91 3.47
N TYR A 86 -9.85 -5.76 3.19
CA TYR A 86 -8.88 -5.12 4.09
C TYR A 86 -9.42 -3.90 4.83
N GLN A 87 -10.64 -3.46 4.56
CA GLN A 87 -11.28 -2.36 5.28
C GLN A 87 -11.29 -2.56 6.81
N PRO A 88 -11.55 -3.76 7.37
CA PRO A 88 -11.46 -3.97 8.81
C PRO A 88 -10.05 -3.79 9.37
N LEU A 89 -9.02 -4.20 8.63
CA LEU A 89 -7.62 -3.99 9.00
C LEU A 89 -7.27 -2.49 8.97
N ALA A 90 -7.72 -1.77 7.94
CA ALA A 90 -7.54 -0.33 7.84
C ALA A 90 -8.19 0.42 9.03
N ALA A 91 -9.40 0.04 9.41
CA ALA A 91 -10.12 0.62 10.55
C ALA A 91 -9.37 0.38 11.87
N ALA A 92 -8.85 -0.83 12.08
CA ALA A 92 -8.08 -1.14 13.28
C ALA A 92 -6.75 -0.40 13.35
N LEU A 93 -6.01 -0.32 12.23
CA LEU A 93 -4.79 0.47 12.14
C LEU A 93 -5.06 1.96 12.38
N LYS A 94 -6.19 2.49 11.89
CA LYS A 94 -6.62 3.87 12.15
C LYS A 94 -6.97 4.09 13.62
N LYS A 95 -7.59 3.11 14.29
CA LYS A 95 -7.88 3.18 15.73
C LYS A 95 -6.60 3.20 16.56
N SER A 96 -5.61 2.37 16.22
CA SER A 96 -4.31 2.34 16.91
C SER A 96 -3.38 3.51 16.53
N ASN A 97 -3.64 4.18 15.41
CA ASN A 97 -2.86 5.32 14.92
C ASN A 97 -3.81 6.49 14.56
N PRO A 98 -4.43 7.17 15.56
CA PRO A 98 -5.48 8.17 15.33
C PRO A 98 -5.05 9.31 14.41
N ASP A 99 -3.79 9.74 14.51
CA ASP A 99 -3.21 10.80 13.69
C ASP A 99 -2.84 10.37 12.28
N HIS A 100 -2.82 9.06 12.00
CA HIS A 100 -2.40 8.56 10.71
C HIS A 100 -3.56 8.44 9.74
N ASN A 101 -3.31 8.81 8.50
CA ASN A 101 -4.19 8.53 7.40
C ASN A 101 -4.00 7.08 6.91
N VAL A 102 -5.06 6.25 6.93
CA VAL A 102 -4.94 4.82 6.59
C VAL A 102 -5.79 4.50 5.36
N ALA A 103 -5.18 3.90 4.34
CA ALA A 103 -5.86 3.57 3.08
C ALA A 103 -5.48 2.18 2.55
N VAL A 104 -6.46 1.51 1.92
CA VAL A 104 -6.24 0.28 1.14
C VAL A 104 -6.01 0.66 -0.32
N ILE A 105 -4.88 0.23 -0.87
CA ILE A 105 -4.45 0.49 -2.25
C ILE A 105 -4.36 -0.85 -3.00
N PRO A 106 -5.46 -1.30 -3.62
CA PRO A 106 -5.40 -2.44 -4.51
C PRO A 106 -4.59 -2.08 -5.78
N ILE A 107 -3.67 -2.95 -6.18
CA ILE A 107 -2.97 -2.85 -7.46
C ILE A 107 -3.51 -3.96 -8.37
N ILE A 108 -4.44 -3.62 -9.26
CA ILE A 108 -5.10 -4.58 -10.15
C ILE A 108 -4.65 -4.33 -11.59
N ILE A 109 -4.06 -5.35 -12.21
CA ILE A 109 -3.58 -5.33 -13.60
C ILE A 109 -4.27 -6.47 -14.35
N GLY A 110 -5.00 -6.18 -15.42
CA GLY A 110 -5.62 -7.17 -16.28
C GLY A 110 -4.58 -8.04 -16.98
N ALA A 111 -4.95 -9.28 -17.30
CA ALA A 111 -4.10 -10.21 -18.04
C ALA A 111 -3.65 -9.66 -19.40
N PHE A 112 -4.44 -8.79 -20.03
CA PHE A 112 -4.08 -8.10 -21.28
C PHE A 112 -3.49 -6.70 -21.06
N GLY A 113 -3.11 -6.35 -19.83
CA GLY A 113 -2.47 -5.07 -19.51
C GLY A 113 -3.42 -3.92 -19.22
N THR A 114 -4.75 -4.15 -19.15
CA THR A 114 -5.69 -3.12 -18.71
C THR A 114 -5.45 -2.80 -17.24
N TYR A 115 -5.55 -1.53 -16.82
CA TYR A 115 -5.45 -1.17 -15.40
C TYR A 115 -6.54 -0.16 -15.03
N ASN A 116 -6.98 -0.20 -13.77
CA ASN A 116 -7.94 0.78 -13.28
C ASN A 116 -7.23 2.09 -12.91
N THR A 117 -7.55 3.18 -13.60
CA THR A 117 -6.98 4.52 -13.34
C THR A 117 -7.45 5.12 -12.01
N ASP A 118 -8.57 4.65 -11.44
CA ASP A 118 -9.04 5.10 -10.12
C ASP A 118 -8.04 4.79 -8.98
N ASN A 119 -7.16 3.79 -9.17
CA ASN A 119 -6.08 3.49 -8.23
C ASN A 119 -5.10 4.66 -8.06
N GLN A 120 -4.90 5.47 -9.10
CA GLN A 120 -4.04 6.65 -9.02
C GLN A 120 -4.61 7.70 -8.06
N ARG A 121 -5.94 7.85 -8.03
CA ARG A 121 -6.63 8.79 -7.13
C ARG A 121 -6.54 8.34 -5.67
N ARG A 122 -6.64 7.05 -5.37
CA ARG A 122 -6.52 6.54 -3.99
C ARG A 122 -5.09 6.60 -3.43
N SER A 123 -4.07 6.63 -4.29
CA SER A 123 -2.68 6.82 -3.83
C SER A 123 -2.45 8.23 -3.24
N THR A 124 -3.22 9.22 -3.71
CA THR A 124 -3.10 10.63 -3.35
C THR A 124 -4.24 11.13 -2.46
N TYR A 125 -5.37 10.43 -2.42
CA TYR A 125 -6.58 10.81 -1.70
C TYR A 125 -6.98 9.76 -0.66
N CYS A 126 -7.14 10.19 0.59
CA CYS A 126 -7.89 9.42 1.57
C CYS A 126 -9.09 10.24 2.01
N PRO A 127 -10.32 9.72 1.88
CA PRO A 127 -11.49 10.42 2.36
C PRO A 127 -11.42 10.53 3.90
N PRO A 128 -11.79 11.69 4.47
CA PRO A 128 -11.92 11.81 5.91
C PRO A 128 -12.97 10.79 6.44
N PRO A 129 -12.85 10.32 7.70
CA PRO A 129 -13.69 9.26 8.27
C PRO A 129 -15.22 9.48 8.24
N THR A 130 -15.70 10.65 7.80
CA THR A 130 -17.09 11.09 7.94
C THR A 130 -17.95 10.95 6.67
N LEU A 131 -17.43 10.44 5.54
CA LEU A 131 -18.18 10.43 4.27
C LEU A 131 -18.59 9.03 3.76
N LEU A 132 -19.12 8.18 4.64
CA LEU A 132 -19.78 6.93 4.25
C LEU A 132 -21.29 6.89 4.51
N SER A 133 -21.94 8.04 4.76
CA SER A 133 -23.39 8.08 5.06
C SER A 133 -24.28 8.85 4.08
N LYS A 134 -23.78 9.37 2.94
CA LYS A 134 -24.64 10.19 2.04
C LYS A 134 -24.57 9.91 0.53
N ALA A 135 -23.93 8.84 0.08
CA ALA A 135 -24.00 8.42 -1.33
C ALA A 135 -25.14 7.41 -1.59
N ALA A 136 -26.32 7.72 -1.07
CA ALA A 136 -27.58 7.09 -1.48
C ALA A 136 -28.59 8.22 -1.66
N ARG A 137 -28.57 8.88 -2.82
CA ARG A 137 -29.74 9.64 -3.31
C ARG A 137 -29.61 9.99 -4.79
N HIS A 138 -30.49 9.34 -5.56
CA HIS A 138 -31.16 9.80 -6.77
C HIS A 138 -30.38 9.78 -8.09
N GLN A 139 -30.67 8.74 -8.87
CA GLN A 139 -30.76 8.83 -10.32
C GLN A 139 -31.67 10.03 -10.69
N ARG A 140 -31.18 10.95 -11.53
CA ARG A 140 -32.03 11.99 -12.14
C ARG A 140 -32.64 11.44 -13.43
N PRO A 141 -33.94 11.65 -13.71
CA PRO A 141 -34.45 11.39 -15.05
C PRO A 141 -34.06 12.52 -16.00
N LEU A 142 -33.76 12.17 -17.25
CA LEU A 142 -33.61 13.11 -18.36
C LEU A 142 -34.93 13.87 -18.58
N LEU A 143 -34.91 15.19 -18.45
CA LEU A 143 -35.95 16.04 -19.03
C LEU A 143 -35.50 16.47 -20.42
N HIS A 144 -36.25 16.01 -21.42
CA HIS A 144 -36.20 16.51 -22.79
C HIS A 144 -36.88 17.87 -22.85
N PHE A 145 -36.20 18.87 -23.44
CA PHE A 145 -36.83 20.12 -23.85
C PHE A 145 -37.43 19.95 -25.25
N LYS A 146 -38.71 20.27 -25.40
CA LYS A 146 -39.34 20.73 -26.65
C LYS A 146 -39.97 22.07 -26.35
#